data_AF-A0A399GAH7-F1
#
_entry.id   AF-A0A399GAH7-F1
#
_cell.length_a   1.000
_cell.length_b   1.000
_cell.length_c   1.000
_cell.angle_alpha   90.00
_cell.angle_beta   90.00
_cell.angle_gamma   90.00
#
_symmetry.space_group_name_H-M   'P 1'
#
loop_
_entity.id
_entity.type
_entity.pdbx_description
1 polymer ?
#
loop_
_entity_poly.entity_id
_entity_poly.type
_entity_poly.pdbx_seq_one_letter_code
_entity_poly.pdbx_strand_id
1 'polypeptide(L)' 'MAAQPSATARLPVHALFTKGLPKIELHAHLTGSISRQCLHDIWQTKKARHPAFDLQDPLVAIPTGKVDYDIKT' A
#
# COMPACT_ATOMS: atom_id res chain seq x y z
N MET A 1 48.37 21.43 -10.90
CA MET A 1 46.93 21.62 -11.19
C MET A 1 46.29 20.25 -11.33
N ALA A 2 45.58 19.77 -10.31
CA ALA A 2 44.75 18.58 -10.43
C ALA A 2 43.34 18.96 -9.97
N ALA A 3 42.41 19.04 -10.93
CA ALA A 3 41.00 19.27 -10.64
C ALA A 3 40.44 18.00 -9.96
N GLN A 4 39.91 18.15 -8.75
CA GLN A 4 39.20 17.07 -8.06
C GLN A 4 37.85 16.83 -8.74
N PRO A 5 37.39 15.57 -8.88
CA PRO A 5 36.07 15.28 -9.40
C PRO A 5 35.01 15.67 -8.36
N SER A 6 34.14 16.61 -8.71
CA SER A 6 32.97 16.98 -7.93
C SER A 6 31.98 15.81 -7.92
N ALA A 7 32.05 14.98 -6.88
CA ALA A 7 31.03 13.98 -6.60
C ALA A 7 29.83 14.71 -5.99
N THR A 8 28.80 14.96 -6.79
CA THR A 8 27.54 15.55 -6.31
C THR A 8 26.90 14.61 -5.28
N ALA A 9 27.00 14.96 -4.01
CA ALA A 9 26.38 14.19 -2.93
C ALA A 9 24.86 14.14 -3.14
N ARG A 10 24.29 12.94 -3.30
CA ARG A 10 22.84 12.75 -3.39
C ARG A 10 22.22 12.96 -2.02
N LEU A 11 21.34 13.96 -1.91
CA LEU A 11 20.57 14.19 -0.69
C LEU A 11 19.48 13.12 -0.50
N PRO A 12 19.13 12.78 0.75
CA PRO A 12 18.00 11.90 1.04
C PRO A 12 16.71 12.50 0.48
N VAL A 13 15.91 11.68 -0.19
CA VAL A 13 14.59 12.09 -0.70
C VAL A 13 13.57 12.01 0.45
N HIS A 14 12.95 13.13 0.80
CA HIS A 14 11.94 13.18 1.86
C HIS A 14 10.54 12.82 1.33
N ALA A 15 9.72 12.18 2.17
CA ALA A 15 8.35 11.81 1.82
C ALA A 15 7.47 13.03 1.48
N LEU A 16 7.70 14.18 2.10
CA LEU A 16 6.98 15.42 1.78
C LEU A 16 7.28 15.88 0.35
N PHE A 17 8.54 15.78 -0.07
CA PHE A 17 8.95 16.11 -1.44
C PHE A 17 8.26 15.18 -2.44
N THR A 18 8.33 13.86 -2.23
CA THR A 18 7.70 12.91 -3.17
C THR A 18 6.20 13.06 -3.20
N LYS A 19 5.53 13.31 -2.07
CA LYS A 19 4.07 13.56 -2.04
C LYS A 19 3.66 14.81 -2.82
N GLY A 20 4.46 15.87 -2.80
CA GLY A 20 4.17 17.13 -3.51
C GLY A 20 4.27 17.09 -5.04
N LEU A 21 4.88 16.05 -5.61
CA LEU A 21 5.00 15.94 -7.07
C LEU A 21 3.62 15.70 -7.73
N PRO A 22 3.27 16.38 -8.83
CA PRO A 22 2.13 15.96 -9.65
C PRO A 22 2.46 14.60 -10.29
N LYS A 23 1.59 13.61 -10.14
CA LYS A 23 1.80 12.23 -10.64
C LYS A 23 0.58 11.74 -11.40
N ILE A 24 0.84 10.93 -12.42
CA ILE A 24 -0.17 10.14 -13.11
C ILE A 24 0.08 8.68 -12.73
N GLU A 25 -0.97 7.99 -12.30
CA GLU A 25 -0.96 6.55 -12.06
C GLU A 25 -1.58 5.86 -13.27
N LEU A 26 -0.80 5.09 -14.01
CA LEU A 26 -1.26 4.44 -15.24
C LEU A 26 -1.87 3.06 -14.97
N HIS A 27 -1.56 2.45 -13.82
CA HIS A 27 -2.01 1.10 -13.51
C HIS A 27 -2.30 0.93 -12.02
N ALA A 28 -3.58 0.82 -11.66
CA ALA A 28 -4.00 0.43 -10.32
C ALA A 28 -5.23 -0.45 -10.39
N HIS A 29 -5.18 -1.61 -9.73
CA HIS A 29 -6.36 -2.45 -9.59
C HIS A 29 -7.27 -1.88 -8.50
N LEU A 30 -8.52 -1.55 -8.84
CA LEU A 30 -9.48 -0.99 -7.88
C LEU A 30 -9.61 -1.86 -6.62
N THR A 31 -9.79 -3.18 -6.80
CA THR A 31 -9.92 -4.13 -5.70
C THR A 31 -8.62 -4.37 -4.95
N GLY A 32 -7.47 -4.14 -5.60
CA GLY A 32 -6.14 -4.20 -4.98
C GLY A 32 -5.78 -2.96 -4.16
N SER A 33 -6.53 -1.86 -4.33
CA SER A 33 -6.28 -0.57 -3.67
C SER A 33 -7.27 -0.26 -2.52
N ILE A 34 -8.06 -1.23 -2.08
CA ILE A 34 -9.00 -1.04 -0.97
C ILE A 34 -8.22 -1.11 0.36
N SER A 35 -8.43 -0.13 1.24
CA SER A 35 -7.80 -0.13 2.55
C SER A 35 -8.27 -1.34 3.38
N ARG A 36 -7.40 -1.87 4.23
CA ARG A 36 -7.75 -2.97 5.16
C ARG A 36 -8.98 -2.65 6.01
N GLN A 37 -9.15 -1.38 6.39
CA GLN A 37 -10.26 -0.92 7.20
C GLN A 37 -11.55 -0.99 6.41
N CYS A 38 -11.53 -0.51 5.16
CA CYS A 38 -12.70 -0.61 4.28
C CYS A 38 -13.08 -2.07 4.01
N LEU A 39 -12.08 -2.96 3.82
CA LEU A 39 -12.33 -4.40 3.70
C LEU A 39 -12.99 -4.98 4.97
N HIS A 40 -12.55 -4.57 6.15
CA HIS A 40 -13.15 -4.96 7.42
C HIS A 40 -14.62 -4.54 7.53
N ASP A 41 -14.94 -3.29 7.18
CA ASP A 41 -16.32 -2.78 7.26
C ASP A 41 -17.27 -3.55 6.32
N ILE A 42 -16.77 -3.91 5.11
CA ILE A 42 -17.47 -4.78 4.17
C ILE A 42 -17.65 -6.19 4.75
N TRP A 43 -16.59 -6.74 5.36
CA TRP A 43 -16.59 -8.06 5.98
C TRP A 43 -17.62 -8.14 7.12
N GLN A 44 -17.67 -7.15 8.01
CA GLN A 44 -18.65 -7.07 9.11
C GLN A 44 -20.09 -7.13 8.58
N THR A 45 -20.38 -6.31 7.57
CA THR A 45 -21.70 -6.27 6.93
C THR A 45 -22.07 -7.63 6.35
N LYS A 46 -21.12 -8.33 5.71
CA LYS A 46 -21.35 -9.68 5.14
C LYS A 46 -21.53 -10.74 6.22
N LYS A 47 -20.70 -10.73 7.26
CA LYS A 47 -20.76 -11.69 8.37
C LYS A 47 -22.06 -11.56 9.17
N ALA A 48 -22.55 -10.35 9.37
CA ALA A 48 -23.83 -10.09 10.04
C ALA A 48 -25.03 -10.63 9.23
N ARG A 49 -25.01 -10.46 7.89
CA ARG A 49 -26.07 -10.98 7.00
C ARG A 49 -25.99 -12.49 6.80
N HIS A 50 -24.77 -13.03 6.84
CA HIS A 50 -24.49 -14.44 6.59
C HIS A 50 -23.53 -14.97 7.67
N PRO A 51 -24.04 -15.42 8.83
CA PRO A 51 -23.19 -15.89 9.93
C PRO A 51 -22.26 -17.05 9.53
N ALA A 52 -22.68 -17.88 8.56
CA ALA A 52 -21.90 -18.97 7.97
C ALA A 52 -20.80 -18.50 6.99
N PHE A 53 -20.64 -17.19 6.76
CA PHE A 53 -19.58 -16.63 5.92
C PHE A 53 -18.21 -16.92 6.55
N ASP A 54 -17.52 -17.92 6.02
CA ASP A 54 -16.28 -18.46 6.57
C ASP A 54 -15.04 -17.81 5.94
N LEU A 55 -14.90 -16.50 6.14
CA LEU A 55 -13.66 -15.78 5.88
C LEU A 55 -13.19 -15.09 7.14
N GLN A 56 -11.88 -15.09 7.33
CA GLN A 56 -11.23 -14.38 8.43
C GLN A 56 -11.41 -12.86 8.27
N ASP A 57 -11.49 -12.15 9.40
CA ASP A 57 -11.49 -10.70 9.44
C ASP A 57 -10.22 -10.14 8.74
N PRO A 58 -10.36 -9.23 7.75
CA PRO A 58 -9.25 -8.59 7.07
C PRO A 58 -8.20 -7.94 7.99
N LEU A 59 -8.59 -7.40 9.16
CA LEU A 59 -7.62 -6.82 10.10
C LEU A 59 -6.71 -7.87 10.75
N VAL A 60 -7.15 -9.13 10.81
CA VAL A 60 -6.36 -10.25 11.31
C VAL A 60 -5.58 -10.90 10.17
N ALA A 61 -6.22 -11.12 9.02
CA ALA A 61 -5.59 -11.73 7.85
C ALA A 61 -4.49 -10.84 7.22
N ILE A 62 -4.62 -9.51 7.34
CA ILE A 62 -3.72 -8.51 6.74
C ILE A 62 -3.09 -7.64 7.86
N PRO A 63 -2.08 -8.16 8.59
CA PRO A 63 -1.47 -7.44 9.70
C PRO A 63 -0.77 -6.14 9.29
N THR A 64 -0.73 -5.18 10.22
CA THR A 64 0.00 -3.92 10.03
C THR A 64 1.48 -4.18 9.73
N GLY A 65 2.02 -3.54 8.69
CA GLY A 65 3.46 -3.60 8.38
C GLY A 65 3.87 -4.75 7.47
N LYS A 66 3.00 -5.74 7.22
CA LYS A 66 3.20 -6.71 6.14
C LYS A 66 2.59 -6.13 4.86
N VAL A 67 3.42 -5.89 3.86
CA VAL A 67 3.01 -5.32 2.57
C VAL A 67 3.24 -6.27 1.40
N ASP A 68 4.03 -7.32 1.60
CA ASP A 68 4.32 -8.33 0.57
C ASP A 68 3.24 -9.42 0.59
N TYR A 69 2.21 -9.21 -0.21
CA TYR A 69 1.23 -10.24 -0.57
C TYR A 69 1.36 -10.49 -2.07
N ASP A 70 2.24 -11.42 -2.45
CA ASP A 70 2.34 -11.86 -3.83
C ASP A 70 1.03 -12.52 -4.24
N ILE A 71 0.33 -11.86 -5.17
CA ILE A 71 -0.81 -12.45 -5.86
C ILE A 71 -0.20 -13.29 -6.99
N LYS A 72 -0.10 -14.62 -6.77
CA LYS A 72 0.25 -15.54 -7.86
C LYS A 72 -0.95 -15.60 -8.81
N THR A 73 -0.86 -14.89 -9.93
CA THR A 73 -1.78 -15.01 -11.07
C THR A 73 -1.31 -16.08 -12.04
#